data_AF-A0A2V8BZ71-F1
#
_entry.id   AF-A0A2V8BZ71-F1
#
_cell.length_a   1.000
_cell.length_b   1.000
_cell.length_c   1.000
_cell.angle_alpha   90.00
_cell.angle_beta   90.00
_cell.angle_gamma   90.00
#
_symmetry.space_group_name_H-M   'P 1'
#
loop_
_entity.id
_entity.type
_entity.pdbx_description
1 polymer ?
#
loop_
_entity_poly.entity_id
_entity_poly.type
_entity_poly.pdbx_seq_one_letter_code
_entity_poly.pdbx_strand_id
1 'polypeptide(L)'
;SKTGGATWESPVSPHSLFGHQIFPFLAAAGGRLSVAWFDSRSEPSFTPDGPVSGQCPPGATDGAGCTGMDVFYNQADTAESGPLSFGPGLQVSSQSFNPNLFGTIKAIRPFIGDYISLAANATTAFVVWTDNWNINPTLNAQEDTDVTTDPPSLVNARSRDSNIYFQKIGK
;
A
#
# COMPACT_ATOMS: atom_id res chain seq x y z
N SER A 1 -9.60 -23.85 -2.42
CA SER A 1 -10.77 -24.74 -2.46
C SER A 1 -10.49 -25.91 -3.39
N LYS A 2 -10.78 -27.14 -2.96
CA LYS A 2 -10.68 -28.36 -3.80
C LYS A 2 -12.00 -28.71 -4.50
N THR A 3 -13.05 -27.92 -4.26
CA THR A 3 -14.44 -28.21 -4.63
C THR A 3 -15.07 -27.06 -5.41
N GLY A 4 -14.26 -26.25 -6.09
CA GLY A 4 -14.76 -25.12 -6.88
C GLY A 4 -15.43 -24.01 -6.05
N GLY A 5 -15.11 -23.91 -4.75
CA GLY A 5 -15.62 -22.88 -3.85
C GLY A 5 -16.64 -23.37 -2.82
N ALA A 6 -17.13 -24.62 -2.91
CA ALA A 6 -18.10 -25.15 -1.95
C ALA A 6 -17.52 -25.38 -0.55
N THR A 7 -16.25 -25.78 -0.48
CA THR A 7 -15.49 -25.95 0.76
C THR A 7 -14.10 -25.35 0.66
N TRP A 8 -13.59 -24.92 1.81
CA TRP A 8 -12.28 -24.30 1.95
C TRP A 8 -11.42 -25.11 2.93
N GLU A 9 -10.13 -25.16 2.64
CA GLU A 9 -9.14 -25.70 3.57
C GLU A 9 -8.80 -24.64 4.62
N SER A 10 -8.04 -25.02 5.65
CA SER A 10 -7.53 -24.06 6.63
C SER A 10 -6.79 -22.91 5.93
N PRO A 11 -7.08 -21.65 6.27
CA PRO A 11 -6.43 -20.51 5.64
C PRO A 11 -4.94 -20.47 5.98
N VAL A 12 -4.14 -20.06 5.00
CA VAL A 12 -2.72 -19.77 5.19
C VAL A 12 -2.54 -18.26 5.10
N SER A 13 -1.88 -17.67 6.08
CA SER A 13 -1.56 -16.25 6.08
C SER A 13 -0.18 -16.02 5.46
N PRO A 14 0.00 -15.02 4.57
CA PRO A 14 1.32 -14.61 4.09
C PRO A 14 2.16 -13.92 5.18
N HIS A 15 1.57 -13.68 6.35
CA HIS A 15 2.18 -12.95 7.45
C HIS A 15 1.54 -13.26 8.80
N SER A 16 2.31 -13.30 9.90
CA SER A 16 1.82 -13.69 11.23
C SER A 16 1.86 -12.59 12.30
N LEU A 17 2.27 -11.35 11.99
CA LEU A 17 2.18 -10.25 12.95
C LEU A 17 0.81 -9.58 12.90
N PHE A 18 0.61 -8.69 13.86
CA PHE A 18 -0.51 -7.77 13.94
C PHE A 18 -0.47 -6.72 12.82
N GLY A 19 -1.57 -6.00 12.64
CA GLY A 19 -1.78 -5.08 11.53
C GLY A 19 -2.99 -5.47 10.70
N HIS A 20 -3.65 -4.48 10.11
CA HIS A 20 -4.64 -4.70 9.07
C HIS A 20 -3.91 -5.07 7.79
N GLN A 21 -4.37 -6.14 7.13
CA GLN A 21 -3.87 -6.56 5.81
C GLN A 21 -4.97 -6.24 4.80
N ILE A 22 -4.75 -5.23 3.97
CA ILE A 22 -5.80 -4.68 3.09
C ILE A 22 -5.34 -4.58 1.65
N PHE A 23 -6.33 -4.64 0.75
CA PHE A 23 -6.15 -4.61 -0.70
C PHE A 23 -5.03 -5.54 -1.19
N PRO A 24 -5.17 -6.87 -1.03
CA PRO A 24 -4.13 -7.79 -1.49
C PRO A 24 -4.15 -7.93 -3.02
N PHE A 25 -2.99 -8.16 -3.62
CA PHE A 25 -2.86 -8.61 -5.02
C PHE A 25 -1.94 -9.83 -5.09
N LEU A 26 -2.22 -10.76 -6.00
CA LEU A 26 -1.47 -12.00 -6.17
C LEU A 26 -1.08 -12.26 -7.62
N ALA A 27 0.06 -12.94 -7.81
CA ALA A 27 0.50 -13.45 -9.10
C ALA A 27 1.15 -14.83 -8.92
N ALA A 28 0.79 -15.78 -9.78
CA ALA A 28 1.38 -17.11 -9.79
C ALA A 28 2.23 -17.30 -11.05
N ALA A 29 3.54 -17.50 -10.89
CA ALA A 29 4.45 -17.70 -12.02
C ALA A 29 5.72 -18.46 -11.58
N GLY A 30 6.21 -19.35 -12.45
CA GLY A 30 7.45 -20.10 -12.21
C GLY A 30 7.50 -20.84 -10.87
N GLY A 31 6.43 -21.58 -10.53
CA GLY A 31 6.37 -22.39 -9.32
C GLY A 31 6.26 -21.62 -8.01
N ARG A 32 5.94 -20.32 -8.05
CA ARG A 32 5.70 -19.52 -6.85
C ARG A 32 4.38 -18.77 -6.91
N LEU A 33 3.74 -18.63 -5.75
CA LEU A 33 2.67 -17.67 -5.52
C LEU A 33 3.27 -16.45 -4.83
N SER A 34 3.24 -15.32 -5.51
CA SER A 34 3.66 -14.02 -4.99
C SER A 34 2.43 -13.24 -4.53
N VAL A 35 2.52 -12.57 -3.39
CA VAL A 35 1.43 -11.77 -2.80
C VAL A 35 1.99 -10.43 -2.34
N ALA A 36 1.28 -9.34 -2.60
CA ALA A 36 1.57 -8.02 -2.05
C ALA A 36 0.31 -7.40 -1.42
N TRP A 37 0.48 -6.59 -0.39
CA TRP A 37 -0.63 -5.97 0.35
C TRP A 37 -0.19 -4.69 1.07
N PHE A 38 -1.15 -3.84 1.41
CA PHE A 38 -0.93 -2.78 2.39
C PHE A 38 -1.08 -3.32 3.81
N ASP A 39 -0.19 -2.88 4.69
CA ASP A 39 -0.10 -3.40 6.06
C ASP A 39 0.03 -2.25 7.07
N SER A 40 -0.76 -2.28 8.14
CA SER A 40 -0.71 -1.26 9.20
C SER A 40 0.11 -1.66 10.43
N ARG A 41 0.97 -2.69 10.35
CA ARG A 41 1.82 -3.10 11.50
C ARG A 41 2.71 -1.99 12.05
N SER A 42 3.08 -1.00 11.24
CA SER A 42 3.91 0.14 11.66
C SER A 42 3.07 1.30 12.19
N GLU A 43 1.76 1.14 12.30
CA GLU A 43 0.88 2.15 12.88
C GLU A 43 1.10 2.27 14.40
N PRO A 44 1.49 3.46 14.91
CA PRO A 44 1.76 3.63 16.35
C PRO A 44 0.55 3.41 17.25
N SER A 45 -0.66 3.57 16.72
CA SER A 45 -1.93 3.46 17.45
C SER A 45 -2.79 2.29 16.96
N PHE A 46 -2.15 1.26 16.40
CA PHE A 46 -2.85 0.08 15.87
C PHE A 46 -3.79 -0.52 16.92
N THR A 47 -5.02 -0.76 16.50
CA THR A 47 -5.97 -1.62 17.20
C THR A 47 -6.66 -2.54 16.19
N PRO A 48 -6.91 -3.82 16.52
CA PRO A 48 -7.52 -4.76 15.56
C PRO A 48 -8.87 -4.27 15.00
N ASP A 49 -9.71 -3.67 15.86
CA ASP A 49 -11.06 -3.23 15.50
C ASP A 49 -11.14 -1.74 15.15
N GLY A 50 -10.05 -0.99 15.27
CA GLY A 50 -10.02 0.44 14.97
C GLY A 50 -9.65 0.74 13.52
N PRO A 51 -9.88 1.99 13.07
CA PRO A 51 -9.40 2.43 11.77
C PRO A 51 -7.88 2.54 11.77
N VAL A 52 -7.27 2.43 10.58
CA VAL A 52 -5.91 2.95 10.39
C VAL A 52 -5.98 4.46 10.50
N SER A 53 -5.46 5.02 11.60
CA SER A 53 -5.49 6.46 11.88
C SER A 53 -4.41 7.20 11.09
N GLY A 54 -3.26 6.56 10.92
CA GLY A 54 -2.03 7.22 10.52
C GLY A 54 -1.59 8.33 11.48
N GLN A 55 -0.32 8.70 11.44
CA GLN A 55 0.28 9.72 12.30
C GLN A 55 1.36 10.46 11.53
N CYS A 56 1.54 11.75 11.84
CA CYS A 56 2.63 12.55 11.28
C CYS A 56 3.39 13.26 12.41
N PRO A 57 4.69 13.57 12.21
CA PRO A 57 5.45 14.34 13.18
C PRO A 57 4.77 15.69 13.53
N PRO A 58 4.87 16.19 14.77
CA PRO A 58 4.36 17.51 15.12
C PRO A 58 4.92 18.60 14.20
N GLY A 59 4.04 19.42 13.63
CA GLY A 59 4.43 20.49 12.70
C GLY A 59 4.81 20.01 11.31
N ALA A 60 4.53 18.75 10.95
CA ALA A 60 4.71 18.26 9.59
C ALA A 60 3.98 19.16 8.58
N THR A 61 4.70 19.54 7.51
CA THR A 61 4.15 20.35 6.41
C THR A 61 3.86 19.52 5.17
N ASP A 62 4.40 18.30 5.12
CA ASP A 62 4.27 17.28 4.09
C ASP A 62 4.14 15.89 4.73
N GLY A 63 4.13 14.84 3.90
CA GLY A 63 4.02 13.45 4.36
C GLY A 63 5.32 12.82 4.84
N ALA A 64 6.43 13.56 4.86
CA ALA A 64 7.71 13.00 5.26
C ALA A 64 7.69 12.57 6.74
N GLY A 65 8.11 11.33 7.00
CA GLY A 65 8.12 10.75 8.34
C GLY A 65 6.74 10.43 8.91
N CYS A 66 5.68 10.56 8.13
CA CYS A 66 4.37 10.05 8.51
C CYS A 66 4.36 8.51 8.54
N THR A 67 3.47 7.95 9.33
CA THR A 67 3.30 6.50 9.53
C THR A 67 1.82 6.13 9.46
N GLY A 68 1.52 4.84 9.32
CA GLY A 68 0.15 4.33 9.27
C GLY A 68 0.04 3.07 8.42
N MET A 69 0.63 3.10 7.23
CA MET A 69 0.71 1.94 6.35
C MET A 69 2.06 1.81 5.68
N ASP A 70 2.36 0.57 5.31
CA ASP A 70 3.47 0.18 4.46
C ASP A 70 2.96 -0.77 3.38
N VAL A 71 3.82 -1.07 2.39
CA VAL A 71 3.54 -2.10 1.40
C VAL A 71 4.46 -3.28 1.65
N PHE A 72 3.88 -4.47 1.72
CA PHE A 72 4.61 -5.72 1.92
C PHE A 72 4.43 -6.67 0.74
N TYR A 73 5.44 -7.51 0.57
CA TYR A 73 5.50 -8.61 -0.38
C TYR A 73 5.89 -9.89 0.33
N ASN A 74 5.31 -11.01 -0.08
CA ASN A 74 5.81 -12.33 0.29
C ASN A 74 5.57 -13.33 -0.84
N GLN A 75 6.20 -14.49 -0.74
CA GLN A 75 6.01 -15.57 -1.69
C GLN A 75 6.03 -16.93 -1.02
N ALA A 76 5.32 -17.87 -1.62
CA ALA A 76 5.33 -19.28 -1.26
C ALA A 76 5.70 -20.13 -2.48
N ASP A 77 6.42 -21.21 -2.23
CA ASP A 77 6.62 -22.27 -3.23
C ASP A 77 5.31 -23.03 -3.45
N THR A 78 5.01 -23.36 -4.71
CA THR A 78 3.79 -24.11 -5.09
C THR A 78 4.07 -25.53 -5.57
N ALA A 79 5.34 -25.98 -5.55
CA ALA A 79 5.72 -27.32 -6.00
C ALA A 79 5.42 -28.40 -4.94
N GLU A 80 5.52 -28.05 -3.66
CA GLU A 80 5.28 -28.96 -2.55
C GLU A 80 3.79 -29.26 -2.36
N SER A 81 3.47 -30.50 -2.01
CA SER A 81 2.11 -30.88 -1.64
C SER A 81 1.79 -30.42 -0.21
N GLY A 82 0.61 -29.82 -0.02
CA GLY A 82 0.14 -29.40 1.30
C GLY A 82 -0.21 -27.91 1.35
N PRO A 83 -0.42 -27.35 2.56
CA PRO A 83 -0.62 -25.92 2.74
C PRO A 83 0.61 -25.13 2.25
N LEU A 84 0.37 -23.95 1.67
CA LEU A 84 1.45 -23.03 1.33
C LEU A 84 2.23 -22.63 2.59
N SER A 85 3.54 -22.42 2.43
CA SER A 85 4.40 -21.90 3.47
C SER A 85 5.04 -20.60 3.00
N PHE A 86 4.83 -19.54 3.75
CA PHE A 86 5.40 -18.22 3.48
C PHE A 86 6.61 -17.97 4.37
N GLY A 87 7.64 -17.35 3.81
CA GLY A 87 8.83 -16.92 4.55
C GLY A 87 8.61 -15.60 5.30
N PRO A 88 9.69 -14.91 5.72
CA PRO A 88 9.57 -13.55 6.23
C PRO A 88 9.08 -12.61 5.11
N GLY A 89 8.09 -11.77 5.42
CA GLY A 89 7.61 -10.75 4.50
C GLY A 89 8.67 -9.66 4.26
N LEU A 90 8.76 -9.20 3.02
CA LEU A 90 9.61 -8.08 2.60
C LEU A 90 8.76 -6.80 2.60
N GLN A 91 9.18 -5.77 3.33
CA GLN A 91 8.63 -4.43 3.13
C GLN A 91 9.19 -3.87 1.81
N VAL A 92 8.32 -3.51 0.87
CA VAL A 92 8.69 -2.99 -0.44
C VAL A 92 8.58 -1.47 -0.54
N SER A 93 7.77 -0.85 0.31
CA SER A 93 7.81 0.60 0.49
C SER A 93 9.09 0.98 1.24
N SER A 94 9.77 2.03 0.79
CA SER A 94 10.99 2.53 1.45
C SER A 94 10.70 3.45 2.63
N GLN A 95 9.47 3.96 2.73
CA GLN A 95 8.95 4.62 3.93
C GLN A 95 7.50 4.24 4.17
N SER A 96 7.09 4.38 5.42
CA SER A 96 5.69 4.37 5.80
C SER A 96 5.00 5.64 5.33
N PHE A 97 3.68 5.59 5.23
CA PHE A 97 2.87 6.75 4.88
C PHE A 97 1.60 6.78 5.71
N ASN A 98 1.05 7.98 5.88
CA ASN A 98 -0.26 8.15 6.49
C ASN A 98 -1.33 8.06 5.37
N PRO A 99 -2.20 7.02 5.35
CA PRO A 99 -3.24 6.90 4.33
C PRO A 99 -4.29 8.01 4.40
N ASN A 100 -4.41 8.63 5.56
CA ASN A 100 -5.29 9.75 5.83
C ASN A 100 -4.55 11.09 5.71
N LEU A 101 -3.35 11.13 5.12
CA LEU A 101 -2.74 12.42 4.84
C LEU A 101 -3.53 13.12 3.74
N PHE A 102 -4.09 14.28 4.09
CA PHE A 102 -5.04 15.01 3.26
C PHE A 102 -4.45 16.32 2.74
N GLY A 103 -4.80 16.69 1.50
CA GLY A 103 -4.81 18.07 1.05
C GLY A 103 -5.97 18.27 0.10
N THR A 104 -6.86 19.22 0.36
CA THR A 104 -7.92 19.56 -0.60
C THR A 104 -7.34 20.44 -1.69
N ILE A 105 -7.78 20.26 -2.94
CA ILE A 105 -7.78 21.36 -3.92
C ILE A 105 -9.18 21.47 -4.53
N LYS A 106 -9.87 22.59 -4.29
CA LYS A 106 -11.18 23.00 -4.81
C LYS A 106 -12.21 21.85 -4.72
N ALA A 107 -12.24 21.21 -3.55
CA ALA A 107 -13.09 20.06 -3.19
C ALA A 107 -12.74 18.69 -3.81
N ILE A 108 -11.59 18.54 -4.49
CA ILE A 108 -11.09 17.22 -4.90
C ILE A 108 -10.30 16.60 -3.74
N ARG A 109 -10.74 15.43 -3.27
CA ARG A 109 -10.08 14.70 -2.18
C ARG A 109 -9.06 13.71 -2.74
N PRO A 110 -7.76 13.83 -2.41
CA PRO A 110 -6.79 12.79 -2.74
C PRO A 110 -7.20 11.52 -2.00
N PHE A 111 -7.27 10.44 -2.78
CA PHE A 111 -7.59 9.11 -2.32
C PHE A 111 -6.37 8.28 -2.63
N ILE A 112 -5.80 7.60 -1.62
CA ILE A 112 -4.67 6.68 -1.84
C ILE A 112 -4.99 5.65 -2.92
N GLY A 113 -6.26 5.35 -3.17
CA GLY A 113 -6.63 4.21 -4.00
C GLY A 113 -6.73 2.92 -3.19
N ASP A 114 -7.40 1.95 -3.76
CA ASP A 114 -7.23 0.52 -3.53
C ASP A 114 -6.26 -0.09 -4.57
N TYR A 115 -5.47 0.76 -5.24
CA TYR A 115 -4.65 0.39 -6.39
C TYR A 115 -3.30 -0.16 -5.97
N ILE A 116 -3.25 -1.48 -5.87
CA ILE A 116 -2.02 -2.26 -5.83
C ILE A 116 -2.10 -3.34 -6.91
N SER A 117 -0.98 -3.61 -7.56
CA SER A 117 -0.88 -4.65 -8.56
C SER A 117 0.45 -5.37 -8.47
N LEU A 118 0.45 -6.60 -8.94
CA LEU A 118 1.63 -7.46 -8.93
C LEU A 118 1.69 -8.22 -10.25
N ALA A 119 2.82 -8.11 -10.93
CA ALA A 119 3.17 -8.95 -12.06
C ALA A 119 4.40 -9.79 -11.71
N ALA A 120 4.43 -11.05 -12.16
CA ALA A 120 5.56 -11.94 -11.88
C ALA A 120 5.88 -12.85 -13.06
N ASN A 121 7.16 -13.18 -13.21
CA ASN A 121 7.66 -14.28 -14.04
C ASN A 121 8.40 -15.29 -13.15
N ALA A 122 9.21 -16.17 -13.73
CA ALA A 122 9.93 -17.19 -12.97
C ALA A 122 10.99 -16.63 -12.01
N THR A 123 11.63 -15.51 -12.34
CA THR A 123 12.79 -14.98 -11.60
C THR A 123 12.56 -13.61 -10.97
N THR A 124 11.46 -12.94 -11.30
CA THR A 124 11.20 -11.56 -10.89
C THR A 124 9.72 -11.33 -10.62
N ALA A 125 9.44 -10.49 -9.62
CA ALA A 125 8.15 -9.87 -9.37
C ALA A 125 8.26 -8.34 -9.44
N PHE A 126 7.17 -7.67 -9.82
CA PHE A 126 7.02 -6.23 -9.86
C PHE A 126 5.76 -5.86 -9.08
N VAL A 127 5.94 -5.21 -7.93
CA VAL A 127 4.83 -4.64 -7.15
C VAL A 127 4.68 -3.20 -7.58
N VAL A 128 3.45 -2.77 -7.85
CA VAL A 128 3.10 -1.38 -8.14
C VAL A 128 1.99 -0.98 -7.17
N TRP A 129 2.11 0.18 -6.53
CA TRP A 129 1.12 0.67 -5.57
C TRP A 129 1.01 2.18 -5.64
N THR A 130 -0.07 2.71 -5.10
CA THR A 130 -0.24 4.12 -4.82
C THR A 130 -0.05 4.41 -3.34
N ASP A 131 0.61 5.53 -3.01
CA ASP A 131 0.69 6.01 -1.64
C ASP A 131 0.68 7.55 -1.55
N ASN A 132 0.64 8.07 -0.33
CA ASN A 132 0.49 9.50 -0.04
C ASN A 132 1.75 10.13 0.58
N TRP A 133 2.90 9.48 0.53
CA TRP A 133 4.07 10.00 1.24
C TRP A 133 4.50 11.39 0.71
N ASN A 134 4.48 11.62 -0.60
CA ASN A 134 4.89 12.92 -1.14
C ASN A 134 3.79 14.01 -1.12
N ILE A 135 2.62 13.78 -0.52
CA ILE A 135 1.60 14.83 -0.38
C ILE A 135 2.13 15.97 0.49
N ASN A 136 1.86 17.21 0.07
CA ASN A 136 2.14 18.42 0.84
C ASN A 136 0.85 19.19 1.16
N PRO A 137 0.21 18.93 2.32
CA PRO A 137 -1.03 19.61 2.72
C PRO A 137 -0.91 21.13 2.80
N THR A 138 0.27 21.63 3.20
CA THR A 138 0.51 23.08 3.36
C THR A 138 0.48 23.79 2.02
N LEU A 139 1.18 23.25 1.02
CA LEU A 139 1.17 23.77 -0.34
C LEU A 139 -0.21 23.57 -0.99
N ASN A 140 -0.89 22.44 -0.76
CA ASN A 140 -2.26 22.23 -1.23
C ASN A 140 -3.18 23.36 -0.76
N ALA A 141 -3.12 23.72 0.53
CA ALA A 141 -3.93 24.79 1.10
C ALA A 141 -3.61 26.17 0.48
N GLN A 142 -2.35 26.45 0.15
CA GLN A 142 -1.96 27.70 -0.53
C GLN A 142 -2.54 27.75 -1.95
N GLU A 143 -2.39 26.66 -2.71
CA GLU A 143 -2.96 26.52 -4.06
C GLU A 143 -4.49 26.61 -4.04
N ASP A 144 -5.13 26.16 -2.96
CA ASP A 144 -6.57 26.23 -2.77
C ASP A 144 -7.11 27.66 -2.68
N THR A 145 -6.35 28.54 -2.03
CA THR A 145 -6.71 29.94 -1.84
C THR A 145 -6.46 30.81 -3.08
N ASP A 146 -5.67 30.33 -4.03
CA ASP A 146 -5.34 31.06 -5.24
C ASP A 146 -6.44 30.89 -6.31
N VAL A 147 -7.13 32.01 -6.57
CA VAL A 147 -8.22 32.10 -7.55
C VAL A 147 -7.73 31.98 -8.99
N THR A 148 -6.43 32.15 -9.23
CA THR A 148 -5.81 32.07 -10.56
C THR A 148 -5.34 30.67 -10.92
N THR A 149 -5.27 29.76 -9.95
CA THR A 149 -4.81 28.39 -10.18
C THR A 149 -5.89 27.55 -10.88
N ASP A 150 -5.54 26.93 -12.01
CA ASP A 150 -6.44 26.11 -12.83
C ASP A 150 -6.50 24.65 -12.32
N PRO A 151 -7.61 24.22 -11.67
CA PRO A 151 -7.66 22.94 -10.96
C PRO A 151 -7.42 21.68 -11.81
N PRO A 152 -7.88 21.57 -13.08
CA PRO A 152 -7.60 20.40 -13.93
C PRO A 152 -6.10 20.25 -14.27
N SER A 153 -5.35 21.35 -14.35
CA SER A 153 -3.91 21.33 -14.66
C SER A 153 -3.03 20.83 -13.51
N LEU A 154 -3.61 20.71 -12.30
CA LEU A 154 -2.92 20.29 -11.07
C LEU A 154 -3.24 18.87 -10.63
N VAL A 155 -4.11 18.15 -11.33
CA VAL A 155 -4.39 16.74 -11.03
C VAL A 155 -3.11 15.95 -11.30
N ASN A 156 -2.46 15.47 -10.23
CA ASN A 156 -1.16 14.79 -10.22
C ASN A 156 0.07 15.68 -10.46
N ALA A 157 0.02 16.96 -10.09
CA ALA A 157 1.18 17.85 -10.08
C ALA A 157 1.44 18.43 -8.68
N ARG A 158 2.73 18.67 -8.37
CA ARG A 158 3.20 19.44 -7.21
C ARG A 158 2.80 18.86 -5.85
N SER A 159 1.91 19.54 -5.12
CA SER A 159 1.56 19.30 -3.72
C SER A 159 0.58 18.12 -3.53
N ARG A 160 0.07 17.56 -4.63
CA ARG A 160 -0.87 16.43 -4.70
C ARG A 160 -0.22 15.10 -5.09
N ASP A 161 1.04 14.89 -4.71
CA ASP A 161 1.86 13.79 -5.19
C ASP A 161 1.47 12.43 -4.57
N SER A 162 0.22 11.99 -4.83
CA SER A 162 -0.23 10.61 -4.65
C SER A 162 0.30 9.77 -5.81
N ASN A 163 1.56 9.38 -5.69
CA ASN A 163 2.30 8.76 -6.79
C ASN A 163 1.97 7.29 -6.97
N ILE A 164 2.27 6.80 -8.17
CA ILE A 164 2.39 5.37 -8.46
C ILE A 164 3.85 4.99 -8.28
N TYR A 165 4.13 4.18 -7.27
CA TYR A 165 5.45 3.63 -6.99
C TYR A 165 5.54 2.20 -7.49
N PHE A 166 6.76 1.74 -7.75
CA PHE A 166 7.00 0.36 -8.10
C PHE A 166 8.29 -0.16 -7.48
N GLN A 167 8.30 -1.46 -7.18
CA GLN A 167 9.48 -2.17 -6.72
C GLN A 167 9.65 -3.46 -7.52
N LYS A 168 10.86 -3.64 -8.06
CA LYS A 168 11.31 -4.91 -8.65
C LYS A 168 11.89 -5.81 -7.55
N ILE A 169 11.49 -7.07 -7.53
CA ILE A 169 11.86 -8.05 -6.52
C ILE A 169 12.41 -9.30 -7.22
N GLY A 170 13.59 -9.77 -6.81
CA GLY A 170 14.11 -11.07 -7.24
C GLY A 170 13.46 -12.21 -6.46
N LYS A 171 13.15 -13.32 -7.12
CA LYS A 171 12.43 -14.46 -6.51
C LYS A 171 13.29 -15.70 -6.25
#